data_AF-A0A7L2TCZ4-F1
#
_entry.id   AF-A0A7L2TCZ4-F1
#
_cell.length_a   1.000
_cell.length_b   1.000
_cell.length_c   1.000
_cell.angle_alpha   90.00
_cell.angle_beta   90.00
_cell.angle_gamma   90.00
#
_symmetry.space_group_name_H-M   'P 1'
#
loop_
_entity.id
_entity.type
_entity.pdbx_description
1 polymer ?
#
loop_
_entity_poly.entity_id
_entity_poly.type
_entity_poly.pdbx_seq_one_letter_code
_entity_poly.pdbx_strand_id
1 'polypeptide(L)' 'MEHRFFAGIDWQDVVQRKLVSLFQPQVTSKVDTRYFNEFAAQRMTITPPE' A
#
# COMPACT_ATOMS: atom_id res chain seq x y z
N MET A 1 -15.03 5.01 -16.15
CA MET A 1 -13.67 5.54 -16.36
C MET A 1 -13.63 6.71 -17.36
N GLU A 2 -14.77 7.11 -17.95
CA GLU A 2 -14.86 8.07 -19.06
C GLU A 2 -15.13 9.53 -18.63
N HIS A 3 -15.23 9.82 -17.32
CA HIS A 3 -15.43 11.18 -16.86
C HIS A 3 -14.24 12.06 -17.27
N ARG A 4 -14.50 13.30 -17.71
CA ARG A 4 -13.46 14.22 -18.24
C ARG A 4 -12.26 14.39 -17.32
N PHE A 5 -12.47 14.34 -16.01
CA PHE A 5 -11.40 14.37 -15.01
C PHE A 5 -10.30 13.31 -15.25
N PHE A 6 -10.66 12.15 -15.79
CA PHE A 6 -9.74 11.04 -16.02
C PHE A 6 -9.27 10.90 -17.47
N ALA A 7 -9.53 11.88 -18.35
CA ALA A 7 -9.21 11.78 -19.77
C ALA A 7 -7.71 11.57 -20.06
N GLY A 8 -6.83 11.96 -19.14
CA GLY A 8 -5.38 11.76 -19.25
C GLY A 8 -4.86 10.42 -18.69
N ILE A 9 -5.75 9.52 -18.25
CA ILE A 9 -5.35 8.24 -17.65
C ILE A 9 -5.55 7.12 -18.65
N ASP A 10 -4.47 6.41 -18.98
CA ASP A 10 -4.56 5.09 -19.59
C ASP A 10 -4.89 4.06 -18.50
N TRP A 11 -6.12 3.57 -18.52
CA TRP A 11 -6.62 2.62 -17.53
C TRP A 11 -6.03 1.21 -17.68
N GLN A 12 -5.57 0.83 -18.87
CA GLN A 12 -4.87 -0.43 -19.08
C GLN A 12 -3.55 -0.41 -18.31
N ASP A 13 -2.84 0.72 -18.36
CA ASP A 13 -1.58 0.91 -17.63
C ASP A 13 -1.77 1.01 -16.11
N VAL A 14 -2.90 1.56 -15.64
CA VAL A 14 -3.28 1.50 -14.22
C VAL A 14 -3.42 0.04 -13.76
N VAL A 15 -4.23 -0.75 -14.47
CA VAL A 15 -4.51 -2.16 -14.12
C VAL A 15 -3.23 -3.01 -14.17
N GLN A 16 -2.38 -2.76 -15.17
CA GLN A 16 -1.11 -3.45 -15.35
C GLN A 16 0.03 -2.90 -14.47
N ARG A 17 -0.25 -1.91 -13.60
CA ARG A 17 0.72 -1.26 -12.69
C ARG A 17 1.95 -0.70 -13.41
N LYS A 18 1.75 -0.17 -14.62
CA LYS A 18 2.79 0.43 -15.46
C LYS A 18 3.01 1.91 -15.20
N LEU A 19 1.99 2.59 -14.67
CA LEU A 19 2.12 4.01 -14.29
C LEU A 19 3.12 4.15 -13.14
N VAL A 20 4.01 5.12 -13.26
CA VAL A 20 4.93 5.49 -12.19
C VAL A 20 4.13 6.18 -11.07
N SER A 21 4.24 5.66 -9.85
CA SER A 21 3.63 6.32 -8.69
C SER A 21 4.31 7.66 -8.42
N LEU A 22 3.51 8.71 -8.19
CA LEU A 22 4.01 10.03 -7.78
C LEU A 22 4.51 10.05 -6.34
N PHE A 23 4.18 9.03 -5.55
CA PHE A 23 4.63 8.86 -4.18
C PHE A 23 5.27 7.48 -3.99
N GLN A 24 6.52 7.49 -3.55
CA GLN A 24 7.22 6.28 -3.14
C GLN A 24 7.41 6.31 -1.62
N PRO A 25 6.73 5.44 -0.86
CA PRO A 25 6.94 5.35 0.59
C PRO A 25 8.37 4.89 0.90
N GLN A 26 8.92 5.39 2.00
CA GLN A 26 10.26 5.02 2.45
C GLN A 26 10.20 3.67 3.16
N VAL A 27 10.71 2.60 2.54
CA VAL A 27 10.75 1.26 3.12
C VAL A 27 12.20 0.84 3.29
N THR A 28 12.67 0.67 4.53
CA THR A 28 14.09 0.38 4.82
C THR A 28 14.40 -1.11 4.92
N SER A 29 13.39 -1.97 5.12
CA SER A 29 13.57 -3.42 5.18
C SER A 29 12.29 -4.19 4.83
N LYS A 30 12.40 -5.51 4.63
CA LYS A 30 11.23 -6.38 4.39
C LYS A 30 10.24 -6.43 5.57
N VAL A 31 10.68 -6.06 6.76
CA VAL A 31 9.89 -6.07 8.00
C VAL A 31 9.68 -4.66 8.55
N ASP A 32 9.85 -3.63 7.71
CA ASP A 32 9.65 -2.24 8.12
C ASP A 32 8.18 -1.99 8.49
N THR A 33 7.96 -1.65 9.76
CA THR A 33 6.62 -1.41 10.32
C THR A 33 6.28 0.08 10.48
N ARG A 34 7.07 1.01 9.92
CA ARG A 34 6.90 2.45 10.17
C ARG A 34 5.54 3.06 9.74
N TYR A 35 4.87 2.43 8.78
CA TYR A 35 3.54 2.84 8.31
C TYR A 35 2.41 2.00 8.92
N PHE A 36 2.74 1.10 9.85
CA PHE A 36 1.77 0.41 10.69
C PHE A 36 1.51 1.26 11.94
N ASN A 37 0.28 1.24 12.43
CA ASN A 37 -0.17 2.02 13.59
C ASN A 37 0.25 1.33 14.93
N GLU A 38 -0.47 1.64 16.01
CA GLU A 38 -0.24 1.24 17.41
C GLU A 38 0.09 -0.25 17.63
N PHE A 39 -0.26 -1.14 16.69
CA PHE A 39 0.04 -2.57 16.76
C PHE A 39 1.49 -2.94 16.41
N ALA A 40 2.27 -2.04 15.80
CA ALA A 40 3.65 -2.32 15.38
C ALA A 40 4.62 -2.60 16.56
N ALA A 41 4.32 -2.05 17.74
CA ALA A 41 5.11 -2.24 18.96
C ALA A 41 4.49 -3.29 19.91
N GLN A 42 3.32 -3.84 19.57
CA GLN A 42 2.65 -4.83 20.40
C GLN A 42 3.35 -6.19 20.28
N ARG A 43 3.44 -6.91 21.40
CA ARG A 43 3.95 -8.29 21.40
C ARG A 43 3.00 -9.18 20.59
N MET A 44 3.56 -9.91 19.63
CA MET A 44 2.83 -10.94 18.89
C MET A 44 2.57 -12.13 19.83
N THR A 45 1.34 -12.25 20.33
CA THR A 45 0.89 -13.37 21.15
C THR A 45 -0.29 -14.06 20.49
N ILE A 46 -0.29 -15.39 20.47
CA ILE A 46 -1.44 -16.19 20.04
C ILE A 46 -2.32 -16.40 21.28
N THR A 47 -3.61 -16.07 21.18
CA THR A 47 -4.57 -16.39 22.24
C THR A 47 -4.70 -17.92 22.35
N PRO A 48 -4.52 -18.51 23.55
CA PRO A 48 -4.73 -19.95 23.75
C PRO A 48 -6.17 -20.37 23.39
N PRO A 49 -6.38 -21.59 22.85
CA PRO A 49 -7.73 -22.13 22.69
C PRO A 49 -8.38 -22.40 24.07
N GLU A 50 -9.70 -22.23 24.17
CA GLU A 50 -10.50 -22.67 25.33
C GLU A 50 -10.54 -24.20 25.45
#